data_AF-A0A968C776-F1
#
_entry.id   AF-A0A968C776-F1
#
_cell.length_a   1.000
_cell.length_b   1.000
_cell.length_c   1.000
_cell.angle_alpha   90.00
_cell.angle_beta   90.00
_cell.angle_gamma   90.00
#
_symmetry.space_group_name_H-M   'P 1'
#
loop_
_entity.id
_entity.type
_entity.pdbx_description
1 polymer ?
#
loop_
_entity_poly.entity_id
_entity_poly.type
_entity_poly.pdbx_seq_one_letter_code
_entity_poly.pdbx_strand_id
1 'polypeptide(L)'
;MFAELHRSFKNHPKVRVLARALGVPRPYARGLVVGLWLEALDECPCTGAFKECTAEDVAWKAEWTEPTGAKVFCNALVEAGLLDEIEGGYQIHDWEDHTAYIRKAIRDRERKRRKRLESAEAESAEIPRTFRGRSVERSRKVALQPEPEPEPEPEPLSLSNRDPATPDAPLGLGELEREGFERFGQLSGGVVAKLRRFAPVARWEWDAVLATEGRSWTYVARVLQGLRKESSRDAPPRAAPKPLTAYERGVQDVREWARREDEAEAERLRRGDGDPAGVLPAPPGA
;
A
#
# COMPACT_ATOMS: atom_id res chain seq x y z
N MET A 1 -2.95 -1.58 -6.30
CA MET A 1 -3.05 -0.46 -5.34
C MET A 1 -4.52 -0.11 -5.19
N PHE A 2 -4.99 0.24 -3.99
CA PHE A 2 -6.40 0.60 -3.75
C PHE A 2 -6.47 1.94 -3.01
N ALA A 3 -7.48 2.74 -3.34
CA ALA A 3 -7.81 3.99 -2.66
C ALA A 3 -9.26 3.92 -2.17
N GLU A 4 -9.51 4.44 -0.97
CA GLU A 4 -10.87 4.53 -0.42
C GLU A 4 -11.55 5.78 -0.97
N LEU A 5 -12.72 5.60 -1.59
CA LEU A 5 -13.49 6.69 -2.18
C LEU A 5 -14.89 6.74 -1.57
N HIS A 6 -15.25 7.90 -1.01
CA HIS A 6 -16.61 8.11 -0.53
C HIS A 6 -17.59 8.25 -1.71
N ARG A 7 -18.75 7.58 -1.59
CA ARG A 7 -19.83 7.60 -2.60
C ARG A 7 -20.26 9.02 -3.01
N SER A 8 -20.22 9.97 -2.08
CA SER A 8 -20.58 11.38 -2.29
C SER A 8 -19.69 12.07 -3.32
N PHE A 9 -18.45 11.60 -3.51
CA PHE A 9 -17.48 12.23 -4.42
C PHE A 9 -17.95 12.26 -5.88
N LYS A 10 -18.70 11.23 -6.33
CA LYS A 10 -19.25 11.17 -7.70
C LYS A 10 -20.04 12.43 -8.07
N ASN A 11 -20.80 12.97 -7.11
CA ASN A 11 -21.75 14.06 -7.31
C ASN A 11 -21.46 15.29 -6.43
N HIS A 12 -20.20 15.49 -6.03
CA HIS A 12 -19.85 16.57 -5.12
C HIS A 12 -20.14 17.97 -5.73
N PRO A 13 -20.76 18.90 -4.98
CA PRO A 13 -21.07 20.26 -5.46
C PRO A 13 -19.84 21.03 -5.93
N LYS A 14 -18.73 21.02 -5.17
CA LYS A 14 -17.49 21.72 -5.53
C LYS A 14 -16.93 21.25 -6.88
N VAL A 15 -16.97 19.95 -7.15
CA VAL A 15 -16.55 19.38 -8.46
C VAL A 15 -17.48 19.81 -9.60
N ARG A 16 -18.78 19.98 -9.34
CA ARG A 16 -19.71 20.49 -10.35
C ARG A 16 -19.44 21.96 -10.68
N VAL A 17 -19.09 22.76 -9.68
CA VAL A 17 -18.68 24.16 -9.87
C VAL A 17 -17.39 24.22 -10.68
N LEU A 18 -16.37 23.46 -10.29
CA LEU A 18 -15.10 23.38 -11.03
C LEU A 18 -15.29 22.97 -12.49
N ALA A 19 -16.04 21.89 -12.74
CA ALA A 19 -16.30 21.42 -14.10
C ALA A 19 -16.99 22.48 -14.97
N ARG A 20 -17.89 23.27 -14.37
CA ARG A 20 -18.56 24.38 -15.06
C ARG A 20 -17.60 25.54 -15.33
N ALA A 21 -16.80 25.93 -14.34
CA ALA A 21 -15.85 27.04 -14.46
C ALA A 21 -14.78 26.76 -15.54
N LEU A 22 -14.30 25.52 -15.62
CA LEU A 22 -13.29 25.10 -16.60
C LEU A 22 -13.88 24.69 -17.96
N GLY A 23 -15.20 24.50 -18.07
CA GLY A 23 -15.83 24.01 -19.29
C GLY A 23 -15.50 22.55 -19.63
N VAL A 24 -15.10 21.74 -18.64
CA VAL A 24 -14.65 20.35 -18.86
C VAL A 24 -15.65 19.30 -18.36
N PRO A 25 -15.60 18.05 -18.87
CA PRO A 25 -16.43 16.98 -18.35
C PRO A 25 -16.20 16.71 -16.86
N ARG A 26 -17.29 16.46 -16.12
CA ARG A 26 -17.24 16.15 -14.67
C ARG A 26 -16.27 15.02 -14.28
N PRO A 27 -16.12 13.92 -15.05
CA PRO A 27 -15.11 12.90 -14.75
C PRO A 27 -13.68 13.43 -14.81
N TYR A 28 -13.38 14.32 -15.74
CA TYR A 28 -12.07 14.94 -15.87
C TYR A 28 -11.78 15.86 -14.68
N ALA A 29 -12.72 16.75 -14.34
CA ALA A 29 -12.61 17.59 -13.15
C ALA A 29 -12.39 16.79 -11.85
N ARG A 30 -13.01 15.61 -11.72
CA ARG A 30 -12.74 14.70 -10.58
C ARG A 30 -11.31 14.19 -10.58
N GLY A 31 -10.77 13.82 -11.74
CA GLY A 31 -9.39 13.37 -11.88
C GLY A 31 -8.41 14.44 -11.40
N LEU A 32 -8.59 15.68 -11.85
CA LEU A 32 -7.76 16.82 -11.45
C LEU A 32 -7.76 17.03 -9.93
N VAL A 33 -8.93 16.96 -9.31
CA VAL A 33 -9.06 17.10 -7.85
C VAL A 33 -8.36 15.95 -7.14
N VAL A 34 -8.54 14.70 -7.61
CA VAL A 34 -7.88 13.54 -7.00
C VAL A 34 -6.37 13.64 -7.15
N GLY A 35 -5.85 13.98 -8.34
CA GLY A 35 -4.42 14.15 -8.57
C GLY A 35 -3.81 15.17 -7.61
N LEU A 36 -4.41 16.36 -7.54
CA LEU A 36 -3.95 17.41 -6.63
C LEU A 36 -3.96 16.98 -5.15
N TRP A 37 -4.99 16.24 -4.72
CA TRP A 37 -5.07 15.72 -3.35
C TRP A 37 -4.01 14.66 -3.06
N LEU A 38 -3.68 13.81 -4.03
CA LEU A 38 -2.63 12.80 -3.89
C LEU A 38 -1.25 13.47 -3.81
N GLU A 39 -1.00 14.45 -4.66
CA GLU A 39 0.23 15.27 -4.59
C GLU A 39 0.39 15.94 -3.23
N ALA A 40 -0.68 16.50 -2.66
CA ALA A 40 -0.64 17.08 -1.32
C ALA A 40 -0.38 16.05 -0.22
N LEU A 41 -0.86 14.81 -0.37
CA LEU A 41 -0.57 13.73 0.59
C LEU A 41 0.89 13.31 0.56
N ASP A 42 1.53 13.35 -0.61
CA ASP A 42 2.93 12.97 -0.76
C ASP A 42 3.88 14.11 -0.33
N GLU A 43 3.59 15.36 -0.70
CA GLU A 43 4.48 16.50 -0.42
C GLU A 43 4.17 17.24 0.88
N CYS A 44 2.88 17.43 1.18
CA CYS A 44 2.42 18.32 2.24
C CYS A 44 1.44 17.65 3.23
N PRO A 45 1.74 16.44 3.76
CA PRO A 45 0.76 15.63 4.50
C PRO A 45 0.23 16.28 5.79
N CYS A 46 0.97 17.23 6.37
CA CYS A 46 0.63 17.86 7.64
C CYS A 46 -0.23 19.13 7.47
N THR A 47 -0.03 19.88 6.39
CA THR A 47 -0.60 21.22 6.20
C THR A 47 -1.54 21.32 5.01
N GLY A 48 -1.35 20.46 4.00
CA GLY A 48 -2.05 20.57 2.72
C GLY A 48 -1.74 21.87 1.98
N ALA A 49 -0.62 22.53 2.32
CA ALA A 49 -0.25 23.83 1.81
C ALA A 49 0.95 23.74 0.88
N PHE A 50 0.72 24.04 -0.40
CA PHE A 50 1.73 24.23 -1.43
C PHE A 50 2.37 25.60 -1.28
N LYS A 51 3.33 25.71 -0.36
CA LYS A 51 4.10 26.94 -0.12
C LYS A 51 5.11 27.16 -1.25
N GLU A 52 5.35 28.42 -1.58
CA GLU A 52 6.28 28.83 -2.64
C GLU A 52 5.95 28.23 -4.01
N CYS A 53 4.69 27.82 -4.20
CA CYS A 53 4.21 27.20 -5.43
C CYS A 53 3.46 28.22 -6.28
N THR A 54 3.85 28.33 -7.54
CA THR A 54 3.19 29.16 -8.53
C THR A 54 1.91 28.49 -9.04
N ALA A 55 1.07 29.25 -9.77
CA ALA A 55 -0.12 28.68 -10.41
C ALA A 55 0.28 27.58 -11.41
N GLU A 56 1.41 27.75 -12.08
CA GLU A 56 2.00 26.81 -13.02
C GLU A 56 2.40 25.50 -12.33
N ASP A 57 2.99 25.56 -11.13
CA ASP A 57 3.34 24.38 -10.34
C ASP A 57 2.10 23.61 -9.90
N VAL A 58 1.05 24.32 -9.45
CA VAL A 58 -0.22 23.70 -9.05
C VAL A 58 -0.92 23.04 -10.25
N ALA A 59 -0.91 23.69 -11.41
CA ALA A 59 -1.45 23.13 -12.64
C ALA A 59 -0.67 21.87 -13.07
N TRP A 60 0.66 21.90 -12.97
CA TRP A 60 1.51 20.75 -13.25
C TRP A 60 1.20 19.56 -12.32
N LYS A 61 1.12 19.82 -11.00
CA LYS A 61 0.75 18.81 -9.99
C LYS A 61 -0.61 18.19 -10.23
N ALA A 62 -1.59 18.99 -10.67
CA ALA A 62 -2.91 18.50 -11.01
C ALA A 62 -3.00 17.82 -12.39
N GLU A 63 -1.89 17.71 -13.13
CA GLU A 63 -1.83 17.23 -14.51
C GLU A 63 -2.76 18.01 -15.46
N TRP A 64 -2.88 19.33 -15.24
CA TRP A 64 -3.67 20.21 -16.09
C TRP A 64 -2.92 20.56 -17.38
N THR A 65 -3.48 20.15 -18.52
CA THR A 65 -2.85 20.31 -19.85
C THR A 65 -3.58 21.26 -20.79
N GLU A 66 -4.65 21.92 -20.34
CA GLU A 66 -5.51 22.71 -21.23
C GLU A 66 -4.92 24.09 -21.56
N PRO A 67 -5.23 24.65 -22.75
CA PRO A 67 -4.67 25.92 -23.23
C PRO A 67 -5.15 27.15 -22.44
N THR A 68 -6.21 27.02 -21.65
CA THR A 68 -6.81 28.11 -20.85
C THR A 68 -5.87 28.66 -19.77
N GLY A 69 -4.76 27.98 -19.50
CA GLY A 69 -3.66 28.48 -18.70
C GLY A 69 -3.80 28.23 -17.20
N ALA A 70 -2.65 28.14 -16.52
CA ALA A 70 -2.55 27.73 -15.12
C ALA A 70 -3.28 28.65 -14.13
N LYS A 71 -3.31 29.96 -14.41
CA LYS A 71 -4.01 30.95 -13.57
C LYS A 71 -5.52 30.77 -13.58
N VAL A 72 -6.10 30.48 -14.75
CA VAL A 72 -7.54 30.23 -14.88
C VAL A 72 -7.92 28.96 -14.11
N PHE A 73 -7.07 27.94 -14.18
CA PHE A 73 -7.23 26.71 -13.41
C PHE A 73 -7.22 26.95 -11.90
N CYS A 74 -6.20 27.65 -11.38
CA CYS A 74 -6.11 27.94 -9.95
C CYS A 74 -7.28 28.80 -9.46
N ASN A 75 -7.67 29.83 -10.23
CA ASN A 75 -8.83 30.66 -9.89
C ASN A 75 -10.12 29.84 -9.82
N ALA A 76 -10.32 28.89 -10.75
CA ALA A 76 -11.48 28.02 -10.74
C ALA A 76 -11.49 27.05 -9.53
N LEU A 77 -10.33 26.59 -9.07
CA LEU A 77 -10.21 25.80 -7.85
C LEU A 77 -10.54 26.63 -6.60
N VAL A 78 -10.10 27.88 -6.56
CA VAL A 78 -10.40 28.82 -5.47
C VAL A 78 -11.89 29.14 -5.44
N GLU A 79 -12.50 29.47 -6.59
CA GLU A 79 -13.94 29.73 -6.69
C GLU A 79 -14.78 28.51 -6.28
N ALA A 80 -14.32 27.30 -6.59
CA ALA A 80 -14.98 26.06 -6.19
C ALA A 80 -14.80 25.73 -4.68
N GLY A 81 -13.99 26.49 -3.94
CA GLY A 81 -13.65 26.22 -2.54
C GLY A 81 -12.86 24.92 -2.36
N LEU A 82 -12.03 24.58 -3.33
CA LEU A 82 -11.11 23.44 -3.29
C LEU A 82 -9.70 23.85 -2.88
N LEU A 83 -9.32 25.08 -3.22
CA LEU A 83 -8.08 25.73 -2.78
C LEU A 83 -8.42 27.06 -2.10
N ASP A 84 -7.57 27.46 -1.18
CA ASP A 84 -7.50 28.80 -0.62
C ASP A 84 -6.16 29.44 -1.01
N GLU A 85 -6.18 30.70 -1.42
CA GLU A 85 -4.96 31.46 -1.67
C GLU A 85 -4.35 31.89 -0.33
N ILE A 86 -3.07 31.60 -0.14
CA ILE A 86 -2.31 31.96 1.06
C ILE A 86 -1.11 32.82 0.68
N GLU A 87 -0.50 33.48 1.67
CA GLU A 87 0.72 34.26 1.42
C GLU A 87 1.82 33.39 0.80
N GLY A 88 2.12 33.63 -0.48
CA GLY A 88 3.14 32.91 -1.23
C GLY A 88 2.76 31.50 -1.70
N GLY A 89 1.48 31.14 -1.81
CA GLY A 89 1.09 29.84 -2.37
C GLY A 89 -0.40 29.50 -2.26
N TYR A 90 -0.69 28.21 -2.21
CA TYR A 90 -2.07 27.69 -2.14
C TYR A 90 -2.22 26.65 -1.05
N GLN A 91 -3.39 26.60 -0.41
CA GLN A 91 -3.74 25.56 0.57
C GLN A 91 -4.98 24.80 0.13
N ILE A 92 -4.97 23.47 0.29
CA ILE A 92 -6.18 22.67 0.11
C ILE A 92 -7.20 23.04 1.19
N HIS A 93 -8.37 23.44 0.72
CA HIS A 93 -9.48 23.79 1.57
C HIS A 93 -9.97 22.58 2.37
N ASP A 94 -10.35 22.78 3.64
CA ASP A 94 -10.77 21.74 4.58
C ASP A 94 -9.73 20.60 4.80
N TRP A 95 -8.46 20.82 4.47
CA TRP A 95 -7.41 19.80 4.62
C TRP A 95 -7.37 19.21 6.04
N GLU A 96 -7.51 20.08 7.04
CA GLU A 96 -7.46 19.72 8.45
C GLU A 96 -8.53 18.71 8.86
N ASP A 97 -9.74 18.90 8.34
CA ASP A 97 -10.92 18.08 8.67
C ASP A 97 -10.81 16.70 8.04
N HIS A 98 -10.35 16.64 6.79
CA HIS A 98 -10.24 15.40 6.05
C HIS A 98 -9.01 14.56 6.41
N THR A 99 -7.94 15.18 6.92
CA THR A 99 -6.67 14.48 7.21
C THR A 99 -6.38 14.30 8.69
N ALA A 100 -7.32 14.62 9.58
CA ALA A 100 -7.13 14.49 11.03
C ALA A 100 -6.58 13.11 11.47
N TYR A 101 -7.08 12.02 10.88
CA TYR A 101 -6.58 10.66 11.12
C TYR A 101 -5.15 10.47 10.60
N ILE A 102 -4.84 10.95 9.39
CA ILE A 102 -3.52 10.85 8.77
C ILE A 102 -2.49 11.62 9.62
N ARG A 103 -2.81 12.85 10.04
CA ARG A 103 -1.98 13.67 10.93
C ARG A 103 -1.76 13.00 12.28
N LYS A 104 -2.78 12.35 12.86
CA LYS A 104 -2.62 11.56 14.09
C LYS A 104 -1.65 10.40 13.89
N ALA A 105 -1.78 9.65 12.80
CA ALA A 105 -0.89 8.53 12.48
C ALA A 105 0.57 8.99 12.27
N ILE A 106 0.79 10.14 11.62
CA ILE A 106 2.12 10.74 11.44
C ILE A 106 2.71 11.13 12.80
N ARG A 107 1.96 11.89 13.63
CA ARG A 107 2.40 12.30 14.98
C ARG A 107 2.73 11.10 15.87
N ASP A 108 1.91 10.05 15.82
CA ASP A 108 2.17 8.82 16.59
C ASP A 108 3.42 8.09 16.10
N ARG A 109 3.68 8.08 14.79
CA ARG A 109 4.90 7.50 14.21
C ARG A 109 6.14 8.28 14.64
N GLU A 110 6.09 9.62 14.59
CA GLU A 110 7.18 10.48 15.05
C GLU A 110 7.44 10.34 16.54
N ARG A 111 6.39 10.34 17.37
CA ARG A 111 6.51 10.11 18.82
C ARG A 111 7.18 8.77 19.11
N LYS A 112 6.79 7.70 18.40
CA LYS A 112 7.42 6.38 18.54
C LYS A 112 8.87 6.39 18.06
N ARG A 113 9.19 7.11 16.97
CA ARG A 113 10.57 7.26 16.49
C ARG A 113 11.44 7.99 17.51
N ARG A 114 10.96 9.11 18.06
CA ARG A 114 11.67 9.88 19.09
C ARG A 114 11.95 9.03 20.33
N LYS A 115 10.93 8.33 20.85
CA LYS A 115 11.11 7.42 21.99
C LYS A 115 12.15 6.34 21.75
N ARG A 116 12.24 5.80 20.53
CA ARG A 116 13.27 4.79 20.16
C ARG A 116 14.68 5.38 20.14
N LEU A 117 14.81 6.63 19.68
CA LEU A 117 16.10 7.34 19.67
C LEU A 117 16.53 7.66 21.10
N GLU A 118 15.63 8.21 21.92
CA GLU A 118 15.88 8.51 23.34
C GLU A 118 16.26 7.24 24.12
N SER A 119 15.59 6.10 23.88
CA SER A 119 15.96 4.84 24.53
C SER A 119 17.31 4.30 24.06
N ALA A 120 17.66 4.47 22.77
CA ALA A 120 18.96 4.04 22.24
C ALA A 120 20.10 4.95 22.72
N GLU A 121 19.83 6.22 22.97
CA GLU A 121 20.80 7.17 23.52
C GLU A 121 21.01 6.94 25.03
N ALA A 122 19.95 6.64 25.78
CA ALA A 122 20.06 6.21 27.18
C ALA A 122 20.82 4.87 27.31
N GLU A 123 20.52 3.89 26.45
CA GLU A 123 21.21 2.59 26.44
C GLU A 123 22.68 2.69 26.03
N SER A 124 23.05 3.67 25.19
CA SER A 124 24.44 3.91 24.81
C SER A 124 25.21 4.78 25.83
N ALA A 125 24.53 5.62 26.61
CA ALA A 125 25.10 6.33 27.75
C ALA A 125 25.31 5.44 28.99
N GLU A 126 24.51 4.39 29.16
CA GLU A 126 24.59 3.41 30.26
C GLU A 126 25.51 2.21 29.99
N ILE A 127 26.51 2.32 29.11
CA ILE A 127 27.57 1.30 28.97
C ILE A 127 28.82 1.70 29.80
N PRO A 128 28.93 1.32 31.08
CA PRO A 128 30.23 1.14 31.69
C PRO A 128 31.00 0.09 30.91
N ARG A 129 32.21 0.46 30.44
CA ARG A 129 33.20 -0.47 29.91
C ARG A 129 33.70 -1.39 31.01
N THR A 130 32.94 -2.42 31.40
CA THR A 130 33.46 -3.47 32.29
C THR A 130 32.86 -4.84 32.01
N PHE A 131 33.76 -5.72 31.55
CA PHE A 131 33.93 -7.09 32.03
C PHE A 131 32.94 -8.20 31.60
N ARG A 132 33.33 -8.88 30.51
CA ARG A 132 33.61 -10.32 30.46
C ARG A 132 33.14 -11.15 31.69
N GLY A 133 32.03 -11.87 31.51
CA GLY A 133 31.83 -13.22 32.07
C GLY A 133 30.91 -13.37 33.29
N ARG A 134 30.18 -14.51 33.25
CA ARG A 134 29.58 -15.25 34.38
C ARG A 134 28.20 -14.71 34.84
N SER A 135 27.10 -15.33 34.38
CA SER A 135 26.45 -16.56 34.91
C SER A 135 25.50 -16.29 36.09
N VAL A 136 24.21 -16.52 35.81
CA VAL A 136 23.19 -17.23 36.60
C VAL A 136 22.85 -16.74 38.02
N GLU A 137 21.53 -16.79 38.28
CA GLU A 137 20.82 -16.73 39.58
C GLU A 137 20.61 -15.37 40.26
N ARG A 138 19.35 -14.93 40.20
CA ARG A 138 18.54 -14.86 41.42
C ARG A 138 17.04 -14.72 41.15
N SER A 139 16.30 -15.74 41.57
CA SER A 139 14.88 -15.69 41.88
C SER A 139 14.60 -14.68 43.00
N ARG A 140 13.49 -13.93 42.92
CA ARG A 140 12.33 -14.03 43.84
C ARG A 140 11.39 -12.81 43.78
N LYS A 141 10.09 -13.16 43.86
CA LYS A 141 8.94 -12.42 44.43
C LYS A 141 8.35 -11.27 43.61
N VAL A 142 7.20 -11.53 42.99
CA VAL A 142 6.13 -10.53 42.85
C VAL A 142 5.00 -10.97 43.77
N ALA A 143 4.62 -10.06 44.67
CA ALA A 143 3.58 -10.22 45.66
C ALA A 143 2.19 -10.19 45.00
N LEU A 144 1.27 -10.96 45.58
CA LEU A 144 -0.16 -10.87 45.33
C LEU A 144 -0.68 -9.47 45.70
N GLN A 145 -1.52 -8.90 44.84
CA GLN A 145 -2.58 -7.98 45.26
C GLN A 145 -3.93 -8.60 44.85
N PRO A 146 -4.99 -8.48 45.69
CA PRO A 146 -6.30 -9.05 45.42
C PRO A 146 -7.09 -8.19 44.42
N GLU A 147 -7.78 -8.83 43.48
CA GLU A 147 -8.82 -8.21 42.64
C GLU A 147 -10.13 -8.00 43.44
N PRO A 148 -10.83 -6.87 43.24
CA PRO A 148 -12.24 -6.73 43.61
C PRO A 148 -13.19 -7.32 42.55
N GLU A 149 -14.22 -8.04 43.01
CA GLU A 149 -15.31 -8.65 42.22
C GLU A 149 -16.55 -7.71 42.13
N PRO A 150 -17.63 -8.00 41.37
CA PRO A 150 -17.90 -7.52 40.00
C PRO A 150 -19.22 -6.71 39.85
N GLU A 151 -19.46 -6.04 38.71
CA GLU A 151 -20.81 -5.67 38.20
C GLU A 151 -20.76 -5.27 36.69
N PRO A 152 -21.88 -5.26 35.92
CA PRO A 152 -22.14 -6.21 34.82
C PRO A 152 -21.95 -5.65 33.39
N GLU A 153 -21.65 -6.52 32.42
CA GLU A 153 -21.64 -6.20 30.98
C GLU A 153 -23.05 -6.18 30.36
N PRO A 154 -23.35 -5.27 29.41
CA PRO A 154 -24.55 -5.34 28.57
C PRO A 154 -24.39 -6.39 27.46
N GLU A 155 -25.48 -7.13 27.21
CA GLU A 155 -25.56 -8.26 26.26
C GLU A 155 -25.05 -7.93 24.83
N PRO A 156 -24.20 -8.79 24.23
CA PRO A 156 -23.95 -8.73 22.80
C PRO A 156 -25.03 -9.47 22.01
N LEU A 157 -25.63 -8.72 21.08
CA LEU A 157 -26.53 -9.21 20.05
C LEU A 157 -25.93 -10.41 19.31
N SER A 158 -26.79 -11.42 19.19
CA SER A 158 -26.68 -12.62 18.35
C SER A 158 -25.97 -12.39 17.02
N LEU A 159 -24.84 -13.07 16.84
CA LEU A 159 -24.36 -13.50 15.53
C LEU A 159 -24.45 -15.02 15.46
N SER A 160 -25.61 -15.47 14.98
CA SER A 160 -25.86 -16.83 14.56
C SER A 160 -24.91 -17.26 13.43
N ASN A 161 -24.45 -18.51 13.57
CA ASN A 161 -23.90 -19.42 12.57
C ASN A 161 -22.37 -19.47 12.42
N ARG A 162 -21.76 -20.40 13.16
CA ARG A 162 -20.53 -21.10 12.77
C ARG A 162 -20.79 -22.60 12.74
N ASP A 163 -20.68 -23.19 11.57
CA ASP A 163 -20.58 -24.64 11.37
C ASP A 163 -19.30 -25.19 12.05
N PRO A 164 -19.31 -26.44 12.55
CA PRO A 164 -18.17 -27.04 13.26
C PRO A 164 -17.01 -27.39 12.32
N ALA A 165 -15.81 -27.29 12.86
CA ALA A 165 -14.51 -27.41 12.19
C ALA A 165 -14.27 -28.77 11.51
N THR A 166 -13.77 -28.72 10.26
CA THR A 166 -13.07 -29.83 9.61
C THR A 166 -11.61 -29.86 10.12
N PRO A 167 -11.07 -31.00 10.60
CA PRO A 167 -9.75 -31.05 11.26
C PRO A 167 -8.56 -30.59 10.40
N ASP A 168 -8.67 -30.71 9.08
CA ASP A 168 -7.61 -30.38 8.12
C ASP A 168 -7.82 -29.05 7.37
N ALA A 169 -8.82 -28.27 7.78
CA ALA A 169 -9.08 -26.98 7.14
C ALA A 169 -7.88 -26.03 7.35
N PRO A 170 -7.43 -25.32 6.29
CA PRO A 170 -6.27 -24.46 6.41
C PRO A 170 -6.65 -23.22 7.23
N LEU A 171 -5.79 -22.88 8.18
CA LEU A 171 -6.04 -21.89 9.21
C LEU A 171 -6.02 -20.48 8.64
N GLY A 172 -7.08 -19.73 8.94
CA GLY A 172 -7.17 -18.30 8.73
C GLY A 172 -6.42 -17.50 9.80
N LEU A 173 -6.26 -16.20 9.56
CA LEU A 173 -5.55 -15.30 10.48
C LEU A 173 -6.12 -15.30 11.91
N GLY A 174 -7.44 -15.32 12.05
CA GLY A 174 -8.10 -15.32 13.36
C GLY A 174 -7.95 -16.66 14.10
N GLU A 175 -7.75 -17.76 13.40
CA GLU A 175 -7.50 -19.08 14.00
C GLU A 175 -6.06 -19.21 14.44
N LEU A 176 -5.12 -18.71 13.63
CA LEU A 176 -3.71 -18.58 14.01
C LEU A 176 -3.57 -17.73 15.27
N GLU A 177 -4.21 -16.56 15.34
CA GLU A 177 -4.15 -15.70 16.53
C GLU A 177 -4.66 -16.42 17.77
N ARG A 178 -5.81 -17.10 17.67
CA ARG A 178 -6.38 -17.88 18.77
C ARG A 178 -5.46 -18.99 19.27
N GLU A 179 -4.92 -19.82 18.36
CA GLU A 179 -4.08 -20.95 18.74
C GLU A 179 -2.67 -20.53 19.19
N GLY A 180 -2.18 -19.40 18.66
CA GLY A 180 -0.85 -18.89 18.99
C GLY A 180 -0.82 -17.89 20.14
N PHE A 181 -1.97 -17.46 20.66
CA PHE A 181 -2.06 -16.37 21.64
C PHE A 181 -1.26 -16.66 22.92
N GLU A 182 -1.37 -17.86 23.48
CA GLU A 182 -0.66 -18.24 24.72
C GLU A 182 0.87 -18.14 24.57
N ARG A 183 1.37 -18.39 23.36
CA ARG A 183 2.81 -18.49 23.09
C ARG A 183 3.41 -17.21 22.52
N PHE A 184 2.69 -16.54 21.64
CA PHE A 184 3.18 -15.41 20.86
C PHE A 184 2.51 -14.08 21.25
N GLY A 185 1.50 -14.11 22.11
CA GLY A 185 0.72 -12.94 22.54
C GLY A 185 -0.22 -12.43 21.45
N GLN A 186 -0.71 -11.20 21.62
CA GLN A 186 -1.61 -10.55 20.66
C GLN A 186 -0.93 -10.26 19.31
N LEU A 187 -1.65 -10.45 18.20
CA LEU A 187 -1.14 -10.10 16.87
C LEU A 187 -1.18 -8.59 16.66
N SER A 188 -0.01 -7.97 16.48
CA SER A 188 0.06 -6.55 16.13
C SER A 188 -0.15 -6.33 14.63
N GLY A 189 -0.78 -5.20 14.25
CA GLY A 189 -1.18 -4.92 12.86
C GLY A 189 -0.05 -4.98 11.82
N GLY A 190 1.19 -4.64 12.20
CA GLY A 190 2.35 -4.78 11.32
C GLY A 190 2.73 -6.23 10.99
N VAL A 191 2.41 -7.17 11.89
CA VAL A 191 2.66 -8.60 11.70
C VAL A 191 1.46 -9.29 11.03
N VAL A 192 0.24 -8.81 11.28
CA VAL A 192 -0.98 -9.22 10.54
C VAL A 192 -0.76 -9.10 9.02
N ALA A 193 -0.23 -7.95 8.56
CA ALA A 193 0.04 -7.72 7.15
C ALA A 193 1.07 -8.71 6.54
N LYS A 194 2.01 -9.20 7.35
CA LYS A 194 3.00 -10.20 6.94
C LYS A 194 2.36 -11.59 6.88
N LEU A 195 1.65 -12.01 7.92
CA LEU A 195 1.02 -13.33 8.00
C LEU A 195 -0.12 -13.49 7.01
N ARG A 196 -0.81 -12.41 6.63
CA ARG A 196 -1.81 -12.43 5.56
C ARG A 196 -1.26 -12.93 4.22
N ARG A 197 0.03 -12.72 3.93
CA ARG A 197 0.69 -13.22 2.70
C ARG A 197 0.85 -14.73 2.69
N PHE A 198 0.79 -15.36 3.87
CA PHE A 198 0.90 -16.80 4.03
C PHE A 198 -0.46 -17.46 4.20
N ALA A 199 -1.52 -16.71 4.52
CA ALA A 199 -2.86 -17.26 4.64
C ALA A 199 -3.43 -17.75 3.28
N PRO A 200 -4.18 -18.87 3.25
CA PRO A 200 -4.45 -19.74 4.40
C PRO A 200 -3.24 -20.65 4.71
N VAL A 201 -2.99 -20.91 6.00
CA VAL A 201 -1.83 -21.69 6.47
C VAL A 201 -2.26 -23.14 6.70
N ALA A 202 -1.59 -24.11 6.08
CA ALA A 202 -1.95 -25.51 6.26
C ALA A 202 -1.68 -25.98 7.69
N ARG A 203 -2.44 -26.97 8.18
CA ARG A 203 -2.32 -27.46 9.57
C ARG A 203 -0.90 -27.94 9.90
N TRP A 204 -0.28 -28.69 8.98
CA TRP A 204 1.09 -29.17 9.13
C TRP A 204 2.13 -28.03 9.18
N GLU A 205 1.91 -26.92 8.45
CA GLU A 205 2.80 -25.75 8.51
C GLU A 205 2.73 -25.10 9.89
N TRP A 206 1.53 -25.09 10.48
CA TRP A 206 1.30 -24.56 11.82
C TRP A 206 1.86 -25.47 12.91
N ASP A 207 1.69 -26.77 12.81
CA ASP A 207 2.28 -27.74 13.73
C ASP A 207 3.81 -27.67 13.71
N ALA A 208 4.41 -27.48 12.53
CA ALA A 208 5.85 -27.25 12.39
C ALA A 208 6.29 -25.94 13.05
N VAL A 209 5.48 -24.88 12.98
CA VAL A 209 5.75 -23.62 13.73
C VAL A 209 5.70 -23.87 15.23
N LEU A 210 4.70 -24.60 15.73
CA LEU A 210 4.56 -24.93 17.15
C LEU A 210 5.68 -25.83 17.67
N ALA A 211 6.28 -26.65 16.80
CA ALA A 211 7.45 -27.48 17.15
C ALA A 211 8.76 -26.68 17.31
N THR A 212 8.83 -25.43 16.82
CA THR A 212 10.01 -24.57 17.02
C THR A 212 10.07 -24.02 18.45
N GLU A 213 11.14 -23.30 18.83
CA GLU A 213 11.29 -22.62 20.15
C GLU A 213 11.01 -21.10 20.11
N GLY A 214 10.68 -20.53 18.95
CA GLY A 214 10.45 -19.09 18.83
C GLY A 214 9.28 -18.57 19.67
N ARG A 215 9.34 -17.30 20.08
CA ARG A 215 8.30 -16.64 20.91
C ARG A 215 7.77 -15.33 20.32
N SER A 216 7.83 -15.15 19.00
CA SER A 216 7.27 -13.96 18.36
C SER A 216 6.55 -14.25 17.05
N TRP A 217 5.50 -13.48 16.76
CA TRP A 217 4.78 -13.56 15.48
C TRP A 217 5.66 -13.27 14.24
N THR A 218 6.73 -12.48 14.40
CA THR A 218 7.68 -12.25 13.31
C THR A 218 8.52 -13.50 13.03
N TYR A 219 8.82 -14.28 14.07
CA TYR A 219 9.50 -15.56 13.93
C TYR A 219 8.61 -16.58 13.23
N VAL A 220 7.31 -16.64 13.57
CA VAL A 220 6.30 -17.46 12.87
C VAL A 220 6.34 -17.20 11.35
N ALA A 221 6.29 -15.93 10.93
CA ALA A 221 6.35 -15.58 9.51
C ALA A 221 7.65 -16.04 8.82
N ARG A 222 8.78 -16.02 9.54
CA ARG A 222 10.07 -16.50 9.03
C ARG A 222 10.09 -18.02 8.85
N VAL A 223 9.52 -18.77 9.79
CA VAL A 223 9.41 -20.23 9.70
C VAL A 223 8.53 -20.63 8.53
N LEU A 224 7.35 -20.02 8.38
CA LEU A 224 6.45 -20.25 7.24
C LEU A 224 7.12 -19.94 5.88
N GLN A 225 7.89 -18.85 5.81
CA GLN A 225 8.67 -18.52 4.62
C GLN A 225 9.72 -19.59 4.30
N GLY A 226 10.37 -20.15 5.32
CA GLY A 226 11.35 -21.23 5.17
C GLY A 226 10.71 -22.51 4.64
N LEU A 227 9.62 -22.95 5.27
CA LEU A 227 8.89 -24.17 4.89
C LEU A 227 8.43 -24.12 3.43
N ARG A 228 7.82 -23.00 3.00
CA ARG A 228 7.36 -22.87 1.60
C ARG A 228 8.50 -22.80 0.59
N LYS A 229 9.64 -22.24 0.98
CA LYS A 229 10.84 -22.22 0.14
C LYS A 229 11.43 -23.63 -0.01
N GLU A 230 11.39 -24.43 1.04
CA GLU A 230 11.84 -25.83 1.03
C GLU A 230 10.88 -26.72 0.22
N SER A 231 9.57 -26.59 0.41
CA SER A 231 8.56 -27.27 -0.42
C SER A 231 8.64 -26.88 -1.90
N SER A 232 9.10 -25.66 -2.22
CA SER A 232 9.35 -25.24 -3.61
C SER A 232 10.62 -25.83 -4.23
N ARG A 233 11.58 -26.30 -3.40
CA ARG A 233 12.81 -26.97 -3.85
C ARG A 233 12.59 -28.45 -4.11
N ASP A 234 11.71 -29.09 -3.34
CA ASP A 234 11.30 -30.49 -3.53
C ASP A 234 10.18 -30.66 -4.56
N ALA A 235 9.67 -29.56 -5.13
CA ALA A 235 8.69 -29.60 -6.21
C ALA A 235 9.34 -30.15 -7.50
N PRO A 236 8.71 -31.10 -8.21
CA PRO A 236 9.23 -31.58 -9.48
C PRO A 236 9.37 -30.40 -10.47
N PRO A 237 10.35 -30.43 -11.39
CA PRO A 237 10.58 -29.33 -12.32
C PRO A 237 9.26 -28.98 -13.00
N ARG A 238 8.92 -27.68 -12.95
CA ARG A 238 7.67 -27.13 -13.47
C ARG A 238 7.42 -27.73 -14.85
N ALA A 239 6.31 -28.46 -15.00
CA ALA A 239 5.95 -29.09 -16.27
C ALA A 239 6.12 -28.06 -17.39
N ALA A 240 6.79 -28.48 -18.47
CA ALA A 240 7.09 -27.61 -19.61
C ALA A 240 5.85 -26.78 -19.96
N PRO A 241 6.00 -25.47 -20.24
CA PRO A 241 4.86 -24.65 -20.63
C PRO A 241 4.12 -25.38 -21.75
N LYS A 242 2.79 -25.50 -21.61
CA LYS A 242 1.97 -26.17 -22.61
C LYS A 242 2.35 -25.58 -23.98
N PRO A 243 2.55 -26.42 -25.02
CA PRO A 243 2.89 -25.91 -26.34
C PRO A 243 1.85 -24.86 -26.72
N LEU A 244 2.32 -23.70 -27.17
CA LEU A 244 1.46 -22.59 -27.55
C LEU A 244 0.37 -23.10 -28.47
N THR A 245 -0.86 -22.65 -28.26
CA THR A 245 -1.95 -22.92 -29.18
C THR A 245 -1.64 -22.33 -30.57
N ALA A 246 -2.31 -22.80 -31.62
CA ALA A 246 -2.15 -22.22 -32.96
C ALA A 246 -2.41 -20.71 -32.98
N TYR A 247 -3.35 -20.25 -32.15
CA TYR A 247 -3.64 -18.84 -31.95
C TYR A 247 -2.48 -18.10 -31.29
N GLU A 248 -1.94 -18.61 -30.18
CA GLU A 248 -0.82 -17.97 -29.48
C GLU A 248 0.47 -17.94 -30.30
N ARG A 249 0.71 -18.97 -31.15
CA ARG A 249 1.79 -18.95 -32.15
C ARG A 249 1.58 -17.85 -33.18
N GLY A 250 0.39 -17.75 -33.76
CA GLY A 250 0.07 -16.67 -34.70
C GLY A 250 0.25 -15.28 -34.10
N VAL A 251 -0.12 -15.10 -32.82
CA VAL A 251 0.09 -13.82 -32.11
C VAL A 251 1.58 -13.54 -31.87
N GLN A 252 2.41 -14.56 -31.61
CA GLN A 252 3.86 -14.39 -31.51
C GLN A 252 4.48 -14.06 -32.87
N ASP A 253 4.09 -14.76 -33.93
CA ASP A 253 4.62 -14.54 -35.29
C ASP A 253 4.31 -13.11 -35.77
N VAL A 254 3.11 -12.61 -35.51
CA VAL A 254 2.72 -11.22 -35.83
C VAL A 254 3.53 -10.20 -35.02
N ARG A 255 3.79 -10.47 -33.74
CA ARG A 255 4.61 -9.59 -32.89
C ARG A 255 6.08 -9.57 -33.32
N GLU A 256 6.61 -10.70 -33.75
CA GLU A 256 7.97 -10.78 -34.27
C GLU A 256 8.09 -10.13 -35.65
N TRP A 257 7.08 -10.28 -36.51
CA TRP A 257 7.01 -9.58 -37.79
C TRP A 257 6.98 -8.07 -37.59
N ALA A 258 6.12 -7.55 -36.71
CA ALA A 258 6.06 -6.12 -36.40
C ALA A 258 7.41 -5.59 -35.88
N ARG A 259 8.08 -6.33 -35.00
CA ARG A 259 9.42 -5.95 -34.51
C ARG A 259 10.46 -5.91 -35.63
N ARG A 260 10.42 -6.86 -36.56
CA ARG A 260 11.34 -6.89 -37.71
C ARG A 260 11.08 -5.73 -38.67
N GLU A 261 9.83 -5.35 -38.87
CA GLU A 261 9.47 -4.17 -39.67
C GLU A 261 9.90 -2.87 -38.98
N ASP A 262 9.64 -2.72 -37.67
CA ASP A 262 10.10 -1.56 -36.90
C ASP A 262 11.64 -1.42 -36.96
N GLU A 263 12.37 -2.54 -36.85
CA GLU A 263 13.82 -2.57 -36.98
C GLU A 263 14.29 -2.22 -38.41
N ALA A 264 13.59 -2.74 -39.43
CA ALA A 264 13.90 -2.47 -40.84
C ALA A 264 13.58 -1.01 -41.23
N GLU A 265 12.49 -0.44 -40.74
CA GLU A 265 12.11 0.96 -40.93
C GLU A 265 13.09 1.89 -40.20
N ALA A 266 13.48 1.56 -38.98
CA ALA A 266 14.53 2.28 -38.26
C ALA A 266 15.88 2.21 -38.97
N GLU A 267 16.19 1.12 -39.68
CA GLU A 267 17.41 1.00 -40.49
C GLU A 267 17.31 1.77 -41.82
N ARG A 268 16.15 1.79 -42.48
CA ARG A 268 15.89 2.62 -43.67
C ARG A 268 16.02 4.11 -43.37
N LEU A 269 15.45 4.56 -42.25
CA LEU A 269 15.60 5.94 -41.76
C LEU A 269 17.06 6.30 -41.46
N ARG A 270 17.86 5.34 -40.96
CA ARG A 270 19.30 5.55 -40.74
C ARG A 270 20.11 5.66 -42.04
N ARG A 271 19.68 5.00 -43.12
CA ARG A 271 20.37 5.05 -44.44
C ARG A 271 20.00 6.28 -45.27
N GLY A 272 18.99 7.05 -44.86
CA GLY A 272 18.58 8.27 -45.56
C GLY A 272 17.74 8.04 -46.82
N ASP A 273 17.29 6.80 -47.06
CA ASP A 273 16.39 6.45 -48.17
C ASP A 273 14.93 6.68 -47.72
N GLY A 274 14.48 7.94 -47.75
CA GLY A 274 13.08 8.31 -47.52
C GLY A 274 12.30 8.38 -48.83
N ASP A 275 11.52 7.34 -49.16
CA ASP A 275 10.53 7.38 -50.25
C ASP A 275 9.14 7.79 -49.69
N PRO A 276 8.50 8.87 -50.17
CA PRO A 276 7.26 9.42 -49.59
C PRO A 276 5.99 8.69 -50.06
N ALA A 277 5.92 7.37 -49.88
CA ALA A 277 4.69 6.60 -50.12
C ALA A 277 4.54 5.47 -49.11
N GLY A 278 3.99 5.80 -47.94
CA GLY A 278 3.65 4.85 -46.88
C GLY A 278 2.53 3.89 -47.28
N VAL A 279 2.90 2.77 -47.91
CA VAL A 279 2.05 1.58 -47.99
C VAL A 279 2.77 0.48 -47.21
N LEU A 280 2.32 0.26 -45.97
CA LEU A 280 2.76 -0.89 -45.18
C LEU A 280 2.31 -2.18 -45.88
N PRO A 281 3.21 -3.15 -46.13
CA PRO A 281 2.79 -4.45 -46.65
C PRO A 281 1.92 -5.18 -45.61
N ALA A 282 0.86 -5.83 -46.08
CA ALA A 282 -0.06 -6.57 -45.22
C ALA A 282 0.67 -7.74 -44.52
N PRO A 283 0.34 -8.02 -43.24
CA PRO A 283 0.94 -9.14 -42.53
C PRO A 283 0.58 -10.47 -43.23
N PRO A 284 1.47 -11.48 -43.18
CA PRO A 284 1.19 -12.77 -43.79
C PRO A 284 0.02 -13.47 -43.07
N GLY A 285 -1.08 -13.70 -43.81
CA GLY A 285 -2.22 -14.52 -43.37
C GLY A 285 -3.50 -13.77 -42.96
N ALA A 286 -3.73 -12.55 -43.44
CA ALA A 286 -5.05 -11.89 -43.37
C ALA A 286 -6.08 -12.56 -44.29
#